data_AF-A0AAJ1AB60-F1
#
_entry.id   AF-A0AAJ1AB60-F1
#
_cell.length_a   1.000
_cell.length_b   1.000
_cell.length_c   1.000
_cell.angle_alpha   90.00
_cell.angle_beta   90.00
_cell.angle_gamma   90.00
#
_symmetry.space_group_name_H-M   'P 1'
#
loop_
_entity.id
_entity.type
_entity.pdbx_description
1 polymer ?
#
loop_
_entity_poly.entity_id
_entity_poly.type
_entity_poly.pdbx_seq_one_letter_code
_entity_poly.pdbx_strand_id
1 'polypeptide(L)'
;MTVERLEFKAAFTADDTGRVDGKAWDFSSPDRVGDVIEPAAFLGAVGKSLPMLFAHDQAQVVGTWDAVSVEADGLKVSGKLLVEDVARAREVRALLRAKSVTGLSVGFMTKKAAPRKGGGRTISDLDLIEVSLVAVPAHPGAQISNVKELQMPANAETKTVEELAVELKAANDNIALVTKRLETAETALARPAIIGTAANDNNEPTAEQKAFGAYIRSTPHAPVSAEELKTLTVSSDPAGGYLAPAEFSTEFVRDLVQFSPIRAIASVRSTGSPSVIYPARTGITNAKWKGETQAQEGSEPAFGQAEIPVNEVNTYVDISNQLLADSAGVAESEVRLALAEDFGQKEATAFLTGTGSNMPKGLFVDTAIASKAAAVASAISFDDFISVFYDLPAVYRNAGTWGMNSKTLAAARKLKDNQGQYLWTPSPAVGQPESILGRPVVELLEADDIGANKSPVIFGDFSGYRIVDRLSLSILVNPYLKATEGITRFHATRRVGGAVLQAAKFRKMKNPAS
;
A
#
# COMPACT_ATOMS: atom_id res chain seq x y z
N MET A 1 23.50 49.81 -41.51
CA MET A 1 23.81 48.92 -40.38
C MET A 1 22.62 48.00 -40.17
N THR A 2 22.63 46.89 -40.88
CA THR A 2 21.65 45.80 -40.78
C THR A 2 22.27 44.72 -39.91
N VAL A 3 21.66 44.45 -38.76
CA VAL A 3 22.09 43.36 -37.88
C VAL A 3 21.31 42.11 -38.30
N GLU A 4 21.99 41.22 -39.02
CA GLU A 4 21.51 39.85 -39.29
C GLU A 4 21.45 39.08 -37.97
N ARG A 5 20.27 38.52 -37.67
CA ARG A 5 20.07 37.56 -36.58
C ARG A 5 20.23 36.16 -37.17
N LEU A 6 21.37 35.53 -36.90
CA LEU A 6 21.60 34.10 -37.15
C LEU A 6 20.76 33.28 -36.16
N GLU A 7 19.74 32.58 -36.66
CA GLU A 7 19.01 31.55 -35.92
C GLU A 7 19.74 30.21 -36.02
N PHE A 8 20.27 29.73 -34.89
CA PHE A 8 20.65 28.32 -34.75
C PHE A 8 19.42 27.51 -34.30
N LYS A 9 18.84 26.74 -35.22
CA LYS A 9 17.92 25.63 -34.91
C LYS A 9 18.72 24.52 -34.22
N ALA A 10 18.66 24.45 -32.89
CA ALA A 10 19.07 23.25 -32.15
C ALA A 10 17.82 22.40 -31.87
N ALA A 11 17.72 21.26 -32.55
CA ALA A 11 16.77 20.21 -32.22
C ALA A 11 17.15 19.62 -30.85
N PHE A 12 16.31 19.82 -29.84
CA PHE A 12 16.47 19.19 -28.52
C PHE A 12 15.71 17.85 -28.53
N THR A 13 16.43 16.74 -28.74
CA THR A 13 16.03 15.41 -28.27
C THR A 13 16.61 15.25 -26.86
N ALA A 14 15.78 15.44 -25.83
CA ALA A 14 16.17 15.23 -24.44
C ALA A 14 15.85 13.78 -24.04
N ASP A 15 16.90 12.97 -23.88
CA ASP A 15 16.83 11.63 -23.27
C ASP A 15 16.76 11.76 -21.74
N ASP A 16 15.63 11.35 -21.16
CA ASP A 16 15.23 11.42 -19.72
C ASP A 16 15.46 10.07 -18.98
N THR A 17 16.50 9.33 -19.36
CA THR A 17 16.54 7.84 -19.31
C THR A 17 16.78 7.16 -17.95
N GLY A 18 16.60 7.84 -16.81
CA GLY A 18 16.71 7.19 -15.49
C GLY A 18 18.05 6.46 -15.21
N ARG A 19 19.14 6.93 -15.83
CA ARG A 19 20.47 6.29 -15.76
C ARG A 19 21.09 6.40 -14.37
N VAL A 20 21.70 5.30 -13.91
CA VAL A 20 22.43 5.19 -12.65
C VAL A 20 23.81 4.60 -12.93
N ASP A 21 24.85 5.27 -12.44
CA ASP A 21 26.24 4.81 -12.52
C ASP A 21 26.84 4.77 -11.11
N GLY A 22 27.64 3.75 -10.79
CA GLY A 22 28.28 3.67 -9.47
C GLY A 22 29.36 2.60 -9.35
N LYS A 23 30.02 2.62 -8.19
CA LYS A 23 30.99 1.60 -7.76
C LYS A 23 30.27 0.63 -6.82
N ALA A 24 30.14 -0.63 -7.23
CA ALA A 24 29.43 -1.68 -6.50
C ALA A 24 30.32 -2.38 -5.45
N TRP A 25 31.64 -2.38 -5.65
CA TRP A 25 32.61 -2.92 -4.69
C TRP A 25 33.93 -2.16 -4.79
N ASP A 26 34.62 -1.96 -3.67
CA ASP A 26 35.94 -1.31 -3.63
C ASP A 26 37.02 -2.36 -3.29
N PHE A 27 38.11 -2.40 -4.05
CA PHE A 27 39.18 -3.39 -3.84
C PHE A 27 40.24 -2.95 -2.83
N SER A 28 40.24 -1.69 -2.41
CA SER A 28 41.27 -1.11 -1.54
C SER A 28 41.06 -1.39 -0.05
N SER A 29 39.83 -1.72 0.36
CA SER A 29 39.49 -1.96 1.77
C SER A 29 38.57 -3.17 1.94
N PRO A 30 38.54 -3.80 3.13
CA PRO A 30 37.52 -4.79 3.47
C PRO A 30 36.16 -4.14 3.70
N ASP A 31 35.10 -4.93 3.55
CA ASP A 31 33.75 -4.52 3.93
C ASP A 31 33.56 -4.45 5.46
N ARG A 32 32.35 -4.12 5.91
CA ARG A 32 32.02 -3.99 7.35
C ARG A 32 32.13 -5.30 8.13
N VAL A 33 32.14 -6.46 7.48
CA VAL A 33 32.29 -7.77 8.13
C VAL A 33 33.69 -8.37 7.96
N GLY A 34 34.59 -7.64 7.28
CA GLY A 34 36.00 -8.00 7.08
C GLY A 34 36.28 -8.76 5.79
N ASP A 35 35.30 -8.93 4.90
CA ASP A 35 35.47 -9.64 3.65
C ASP A 35 36.19 -8.76 2.60
N VAL A 36 37.08 -9.38 1.84
CA VAL A 36 37.77 -8.79 0.68
C VAL A 36 37.54 -9.69 -0.52
N ILE A 37 37.13 -9.09 -1.63
CA ILE A 37 36.92 -9.81 -2.89
C ILE A 37 38.04 -9.44 -3.85
N GLU A 38 38.69 -10.45 -4.44
CA GLU A 38 39.75 -10.24 -5.41
C GLU A 38 39.16 -9.78 -6.76
N PRO A 39 39.81 -8.86 -7.51
CA PRO A 39 39.30 -8.38 -8.80
C PRO A 39 38.98 -9.51 -9.79
N ALA A 40 39.80 -10.58 -9.80
CA ALA A 40 39.62 -11.73 -10.66
C ALA A 40 38.29 -12.47 -10.42
N ALA A 41 37.74 -12.42 -9.20
CA ALA A 41 36.49 -13.07 -8.84
C ALA A 41 35.27 -12.48 -9.59
N PHE A 42 35.35 -11.22 -10.03
CA PHE A 42 34.28 -10.55 -10.77
C PHE A 42 34.38 -10.68 -12.29
N LEU A 43 35.44 -11.29 -12.84
CA LEU A 43 35.61 -11.42 -14.29
C LEU A 43 34.46 -12.19 -14.95
N GLY A 44 33.85 -13.14 -14.24
CA GLY A 44 32.67 -13.89 -14.70
C GLY A 44 31.39 -13.05 -14.81
N ALA A 45 31.36 -11.83 -14.29
CA ALA A 45 30.23 -10.91 -14.37
C ALA A 45 30.35 -9.87 -15.50
N VAL A 46 31.56 -9.68 -16.04
CA VAL A 46 31.80 -8.71 -17.11
C VAL A 46 31.03 -9.11 -18.37
N GLY A 47 30.28 -8.15 -18.93
CA GLY A 47 29.43 -8.38 -20.11
C GLY A 47 28.08 -9.06 -19.85
N LYS A 48 27.76 -9.38 -18.59
CA LYS A 48 26.42 -9.84 -18.21
C LYS A 48 25.52 -8.66 -17.86
N SER A 49 24.24 -8.75 -18.24
CA SER A 49 23.21 -7.88 -17.66
C SER A 49 22.79 -8.44 -16.32
N LEU A 50 22.72 -7.58 -15.30
CA LEU A 50 22.32 -7.95 -13.95
C LEU A 50 21.05 -7.21 -13.54
N PRO A 51 20.16 -7.83 -12.75
CA PRO A 51 19.01 -7.13 -12.20
C PRO A 51 19.47 -6.04 -11.21
N MET A 52 18.82 -4.89 -11.28
CA MET A 52 18.95 -3.82 -10.29
C MET A 52 17.79 -3.95 -9.30
N LEU A 53 18.09 -4.40 -8.10
CA LEU A 53 17.09 -4.57 -7.03
C LEU A 53 17.12 -3.37 -6.07
N PHE A 54 16.09 -3.27 -5.23
CA PHE A 54 16.10 -2.39 -4.06
C PHE A 54 16.17 -3.21 -2.77
N ALA A 55 17.11 -2.87 -1.89
CA ALA A 55 17.26 -3.50 -0.57
C ALA A 55 17.36 -5.05 -0.57
N HIS A 56 18.01 -5.65 -1.59
CA HIS A 56 18.18 -7.11 -1.75
C HIS A 56 16.87 -7.91 -1.87
N ASP A 57 15.75 -7.24 -2.12
CA ASP A 57 14.46 -7.91 -2.28
C ASP A 57 14.25 -8.30 -3.76
N GLN A 58 14.17 -9.60 -4.03
CA GLN A 58 13.95 -10.15 -5.37
C GLN A 58 12.58 -9.75 -5.96
N ALA A 59 11.61 -9.37 -5.13
CA ALA A 59 10.34 -8.83 -5.58
C ALA A 59 10.43 -7.35 -6.01
N GLN A 60 11.51 -6.65 -5.66
CA GLN A 60 11.71 -5.22 -5.92
C GLN A 60 12.75 -4.97 -7.01
N VAL A 61 12.53 -5.54 -8.19
CA VAL A 61 13.32 -5.23 -9.38
C VAL A 61 12.96 -3.84 -9.88
N VAL A 62 13.91 -2.91 -9.87
CA VAL A 62 13.70 -1.49 -10.22
C VAL A 62 14.41 -1.06 -11.50
N GLY A 63 15.28 -1.91 -12.04
CA GLY A 63 16.04 -1.59 -13.22
C GLY A 63 16.91 -2.74 -13.71
N THR A 64 17.79 -2.41 -14.64
CA THR A 64 18.78 -3.33 -15.20
C THR A 64 20.15 -2.65 -15.23
N TRP A 65 21.18 -3.40 -14.87
CA TRP A 65 22.58 -3.03 -15.10
C TRP A 65 22.96 -3.50 -16.51
N ASP A 66 23.30 -2.56 -17.37
CA ASP A 66 23.61 -2.79 -18.78
C ASP A 66 25.11 -3.05 -18.99
N ALA A 67 25.95 -2.52 -18.09
CA ALA A 67 27.40 -2.70 -18.14
C ALA A 67 27.97 -2.94 -16.74
N VAL A 68 28.86 -3.93 -16.65
CA VAL A 68 29.65 -4.27 -15.47
C VAL A 68 31.11 -4.33 -15.91
N SER A 69 31.98 -3.54 -15.27
CA SER A 69 33.43 -3.53 -15.53
C SER A 69 34.20 -3.70 -14.24
N VAL A 70 35.33 -4.40 -14.33
CA VAL A 70 36.30 -4.53 -13.24
C VAL A 70 37.43 -3.56 -13.53
N GLU A 71 37.59 -2.55 -12.68
CA GLU A 71 38.64 -1.55 -12.78
C GLU A 71 39.62 -1.69 -11.60
N ALA A 72 40.77 -1.00 -11.68
CA ALA A 72 41.81 -1.10 -10.65
C ALA A 72 41.33 -0.68 -9.26
N ASP A 73 40.34 0.23 -9.17
CA ASP A 73 39.81 0.77 -7.93
C ASP A 73 38.50 0.13 -7.45
N GLY A 74 37.90 -0.78 -8.24
CA GLY A 74 36.65 -1.44 -7.86
C GLY A 74 35.85 -2.06 -9.01
N LEU A 75 34.73 -2.66 -8.63
CA LEU A 75 33.69 -3.11 -9.56
C LEU A 75 32.78 -1.93 -9.91
N LYS A 76 32.73 -1.53 -11.17
CA LYS A 76 31.83 -0.46 -11.66
C LYS A 76 30.61 -1.06 -12.35
N VAL A 77 29.48 -0.40 -12.16
CA VAL A 77 28.22 -0.77 -12.79
C VAL A 77 27.53 0.45 -13.37
N SER A 78 26.89 0.27 -14.52
CA SER A 78 26.12 1.29 -15.22
C SER A 78 24.84 0.69 -15.76
N GLY A 79 23.72 1.37 -15.54
CA GLY A 79 22.40 0.84 -15.86
C GLY A 79 21.31 1.90 -15.87
N LYS A 80 20.08 1.45 -15.99
CA LYS A 80 18.89 2.31 -16.03
C LYS A 80 17.79 1.78 -15.11
N LEU A 81 17.13 2.73 -14.45
CA LEU A 81 15.87 2.49 -13.75
C LEU A 81 14.73 2.43 -14.78
N LEU A 82 13.80 1.50 -14.58
CA LEU A 82 12.58 1.38 -15.40
C LEU A 82 11.50 2.35 -14.88
N VAL A 83 11.81 3.65 -14.90
CA VAL A 83 11.02 4.71 -14.27
C VAL A 83 9.62 4.84 -14.89
N GLU A 84 9.49 4.62 -16.19
CA GLU A 84 8.19 4.72 -16.88
C GLU A 84 7.31 3.49 -16.62
N ASP A 85 7.92 2.31 -16.48
CA ASP A 85 7.21 1.03 -16.45
C ASP A 85 6.98 0.50 -15.03
N VAL A 86 7.87 0.81 -14.08
CA VAL A 86 7.86 0.24 -12.73
C VAL A 86 7.63 1.34 -11.69
N ALA A 87 6.50 1.27 -10.97
CA ALA A 87 6.15 2.22 -9.91
C ALA A 87 7.24 2.30 -8.83
N ARG A 88 7.78 1.15 -8.40
CA ARG A 88 8.87 1.10 -7.42
C ARG A 88 10.15 1.78 -7.91
N ALA A 89 10.44 1.75 -9.21
CA ALA A 89 11.57 2.47 -9.78
C ALA A 89 11.39 4.00 -9.69
N ARG A 90 10.15 4.51 -9.79
CA ARG A 90 9.85 5.94 -9.57
C ARG A 90 10.09 6.36 -8.12
N GLU A 91 9.66 5.54 -7.17
CA GLU A 91 9.89 5.77 -5.74
C GLU A 91 11.38 5.75 -5.41
N VAL A 92 12.10 4.74 -5.91
CA VAL A 92 13.55 4.63 -5.70
C VAL A 92 14.29 5.79 -6.38
N ARG A 93 13.86 6.23 -7.57
CA ARG A 93 14.40 7.45 -8.21
C ARG A 93 14.21 8.68 -7.30
N ALA A 94 13.07 8.81 -6.62
CA ALA A 94 12.85 9.90 -5.68
C ALA A 94 13.80 9.81 -4.46
N LEU A 95 14.04 8.59 -3.94
CA LEU A 95 14.98 8.37 -2.84
C LEU A 95 16.45 8.65 -3.22
N LEU A 96 16.84 8.28 -4.44
CA LEU A 96 18.14 8.61 -5.02
C LEU A 96 18.31 10.12 -5.18
N ARG A 97 17.29 10.82 -5.70
CA ARG A 97 17.28 12.29 -5.81
C ARG A 97 17.37 12.97 -4.45
N ALA A 98 16.69 12.43 -3.44
CA ALA A 98 16.76 12.92 -2.07
C ALA A 98 18.09 12.60 -1.36
N LYS A 99 18.99 11.82 -1.98
CA LYS A 99 20.25 11.33 -1.40
C LYS A 99 20.05 10.49 -0.13
N SER A 100 18.86 9.93 0.07
CA SER A 100 18.57 8.99 1.17
C SER A 100 19.01 7.56 0.84
N VAL A 101 19.23 7.27 -0.45
CA VAL A 101 19.79 6.03 -0.97
C VAL A 101 20.98 6.43 -1.82
N THR A 102 22.19 6.07 -1.41
CA THR A 102 23.42 6.39 -2.14
C THR A 102 24.34 5.19 -2.30
N GLY A 103 24.07 4.09 -1.59
CA GLY A 103 24.91 2.91 -1.56
C GLY A 103 24.55 1.89 -2.64
N LEU A 104 25.54 1.11 -3.01
CA LEU A 104 25.38 -0.12 -3.79
C LEU A 104 25.81 -1.31 -2.96
N SER A 105 25.12 -2.43 -3.10
CA SER A 105 25.48 -3.67 -2.42
C SER A 105 25.34 -4.85 -3.37
N VAL A 106 26.32 -5.76 -3.33
CA VAL A 106 26.39 -6.91 -4.23
C VAL A 106 25.81 -8.15 -3.56
N GLY A 107 24.93 -8.86 -4.28
CA GLY A 107 24.46 -10.19 -3.90
C GLY A 107 25.16 -11.25 -4.75
N PHE A 108 25.83 -12.21 -4.11
CA PHE A 108 26.62 -13.22 -4.81
C PHE A 108 26.62 -14.57 -4.09
N MET A 109 26.90 -15.64 -4.84
CA MET A 109 27.22 -16.96 -4.29
C MET A 109 28.73 -17.16 -4.26
N THR A 110 29.27 -17.50 -3.09
CA THR A 110 30.71 -17.76 -2.92
C THR A 110 31.07 -19.12 -3.49
N LYS A 111 32.08 -19.20 -4.36
CA LYS A 111 32.61 -20.47 -4.87
C LYS A 111 33.90 -20.89 -4.17
N LYS A 112 34.83 -19.94 -3.98
CA LYS A 112 36.09 -20.16 -3.28
C LYS A 112 36.41 -18.97 -2.38
N ALA A 113 36.70 -19.27 -1.12
CA ALA A 113 37.11 -18.28 -0.14
C ALA A 113 38.10 -18.88 0.85
N ALA A 114 38.99 -18.05 1.38
CA ALA A 114 39.93 -18.39 2.44
C ALA A 114 39.74 -17.46 3.64
N PRO A 115 39.83 -17.95 4.89
CA PRO A 115 39.70 -17.10 6.08
C PRO A 115 40.86 -16.10 6.18
N ARG A 116 40.58 -14.88 6.66
CA ARG A 116 41.60 -13.85 6.91
C ARG A 116 42.00 -13.82 8.38
N LYS A 117 43.29 -13.53 8.65
CA LYS A 117 43.75 -13.18 10.00
C LYS A 117 43.21 -11.79 10.36
N GLY A 118 42.33 -11.72 11.36
CA GLY A 118 41.67 -10.48 11.80
C GLY A 118 40.16 -10.42 11.56
N GLY A 119 39.54 -11.51 11.09
CA GLY A 119 38.10 -11.58 10.78
C GLY A 119 37.82 -11.44 9.27
N GLY A 120 36.71 -12.02 8.82
CA GLY A 120 36.31 -12.05 7.41
C GLY A 120 37.06 -13.07 6.54
N ARG A 121 36.82 -12.97 5.22
CA ARG A 121 37.26 -13.92 4.20
C ARG A 121 37.86 -13.18 3.00
N THR A 122 38.84 -13.80 2.36
CA THR A 122 39.30 -13.43 1.02
C THR A 122 38.58 -14.31 0.01
N ILE A 123 37.78 -13.70 -0.86
CA ILE A 123 36.98 -14.40 -1.87
C ILE A 123 37.70 -14.28 -3.21
N SER A 124 38.14 -15.42 -3.74
CA SER A 124 38.88 -15.50 -5.01
C SER A 124 38.01 -15.95 -6.18
N ASP A 125 36.83 -16.50 -5.91
CA ASP A 125 35.87 -16.92 -6.93
C ASP A 125 34.42 -16.82 -6.42
N LEU A 126 33.55 -16.22 -7.21
CA LEU A 126 32.12 -16.01 -6.90
C LEU A 126 31.26 -15.97 -8.16
N ASP A 127 29.96 -16.22 -7.99
CA ASP A 127 28.95 -15.88 -8.99
C ASP A 127 28.17 -14.65 -8.53
N LEU A 128 28.35 -13.53 -9.24
CA LEU A 128 27.58 -12.31 -9.00
C LEU A 128 26.16 -12.49 -9.53
N ILE A 129 25.17 -12.32 -8.66
CA ILE A 129 23.75 -12.54 -8.98
C ILE A 129 23.05 -11.20 -9.23
N GLU A 130 23.30 -10.22 -8.35
CA GLU A 130 22.59 -8.95 -8.39
C GLU A 130 23.40 -7.81 -7.78
N VAL A 131 23.04 -6.59 -8.13
CA VAL A 131 23.55 -5.38 -7.49
C VAL A 131 22.37 -4.50 -7.10
N SER A 132 22.19 -4.34 -5.79
CA SER A 132 21.08 -3.64 -5.16
C SER A 132 21.40 -2.18 -4.87
N LEU A 133 20.39 -1.32 -5.00
CA LEU A 133 20.36 0.03 -4.45
C LEU A 133 20.00 -0.03 -2.96
N VAL A 134 20.85 0.53 -2.10
CA VAL A 134 20.70 0.45 -0.63
C VAL A 134 21.02 1.76 0.06
N ALA A 135 20.38 2.02 1.20
CA ALA A 135 20.69 3.18 2.04
C ALA A 135 22.06 3.03 2.73
N VAL A 136 22.37 1.82 3.21
CA VAL A 136 23.63 1.50 3.90
C VAL A 136 24.27 0.29 3.22
N PRO A 137 25.37 0.47 2.46
CA PRO A 137 26.04 -0.63 1.81
C PRO A 137 26.88 -1.44 2.80
N ALA A 138 26.97 -2.75 2.56
CA ALA A 138 27.86 -3.65 3.31
C ALA A 138 29.32 -3.19 3.17
N HIS A 139 29.71 -2.79 1.96
CA HIS A 139 31.00 -2.19 1.69
C HIS A 139 30.91 -0.64 1.72
N PRO A 140 31.60 0.07 2.63
CA PRO A 140 31.47 1.53 2.74
C PRO A 140 31.83 2.30 1.46
N GLY A 141 32.82 1.82 0.71
CA GLY A 141 33.25 2.38 -0.58
C GLY A 141 32.30 2.13 -1.76
N ALA A 142 31.23 1.34 -1.59
CA ALA A 142 30.28 1.05 -2.66
C ALA A 142 29.19 2.13 -2.72
N GLN A 143 29.32 3.06 -3.67
CA GLN A 143 28.49 4.27 -3.78
C GLN A 143 28.10 4.55 -5.22
N ILE A 144 26.95 5.21 -5.37
CA ILE A 144 26.43 5.75 -6.64
C ILE A 144 27.18 7.04 -6.94
N SER A 145 27.69 7.17 -8.17
CA SER A 145 28.50 8.33 -8.60
C SER A 145 27.71 9.38 -9.37
N ASN A 146 26.70 8.99 -10.18
CA ASN A 146 25.91 9.93 -10.99
C ASN A 146 24.44 9.51 -11.09
N VAL A 147 23.54 10.48 -10.91
CA VAL A 147 22.11 10.43 -11.29
C VAL A 147 21.86 11.66 -12.15
N LYS A 148 21.70 11.52 -13.47
CA LYS A 148 21.62 12.67 -14.39
C LYS A 148 20.29 13.42 -14.19
N GLU A 149 20.35 14.72 -13.95
CA GLU A 149 19.29 15.53 -13.34
C GLU A 149 18.63 16.52 -14.33
N LEU A 150 17.31 16.70 -14.21
CA LEU A 150 16.55 17.86 -14.69
C LEU A 150 16.32 18.76 -13.47
N GLN A 151 16.85 19.99 -13.52
CA GLN A 151 16.72 20.99 -12.46
C GLN A 151 15.26 21.34 -12.16
N MET A 152 14.90 21.44 -10.88
CA MET A 152 13.71 22.14 -10.40
C MET A 152 14.10 23.07 -9.23
N PRO A 153 13.37 24.20 -9.05
CA PRO A 153 13.87 25.36 -8.30
C PRO A 153 13.81 25.15 -6.78
N ALA A 154 14.80 25.73 -6.11
CA ALA A 154 14.93 25.75 -4.66
C ALA A 154 13.79 26.55 -4.02
N ASN A 155 13.00 25.89 -3.16
CA ASN A 155 12.40 26.48 -1.96
C ASN A 155 11.87 25.35 -1.06
N ALA A 156 12.67 24.97 -0.07
CA ALA A 156 12.20 24.30 1.13
C ALA A 156 13.12 24.71 2.28
N GLU A 157 12.50 25.26 3.33
CA GLU A 157 13.14 25.83 4.52
C GLU A 157 14.02 24.79 5.22
N THR A 158 15.32 25.07 5.28
CA THR A 158 16.29 24.32 6.10
C THR A 158 16.11 24.69 7.57
N LYS A 159 15.64 23.72 8.38
CA LYS A 159 15.80 23.76 9.83
C LYS A 159 17.27 23.93 10.19
N THR A 160 17.56 24.72 11.21
CA THR A 160 18.94 25.09 11.57
C THR A 160 19.69 23.90 12.19
N VAL A 161 21.01 23.89 12.05
CA VAL A 161 21.91 22.86 12.61
C VAL A 161 21.77 22.74 14.13
N GLU A 162 21.33 23.82 14.79
CA GLU A 162 21.09 23.88 16.24
C GLU A 162 19.86 23.06 16.66
N GLU A 163 18.78 23.05 15.85
CA GLU A 163 17.58 22.24 16.14
C GLU A 163 17.87 20.74 15.99
N LEU A 164 18.65 20.35 14.97
CA LEU A 164 19.07 18.97 14.76
C LEU A 164 20.00 18.46 15.87
N ALA A 165 20.85 19.33 16.43
CA ALA A 165 21.73 18.98 17.54
C ALA A 165 20.95 18.70 18.85
N VAL A 166 19.84 19.41 19.07
CA VAL A 166 18.96 19.19 20.23
C VAL A 166 18.20 17.87 20.10
N GLU A 167 17.67 17.56 18.90
CA GLU A 167 16.99 16.27 18.63
C GLU A 167 17.97 15.09 18.74
N LEU A 168 19.21 15.23 18.27
CA LEU A 168 20.23 14.17 18.35
C LEU A 168 20.65 13.89 19.80
N LYS A 169 20.71 14.93 20.64
CA LYS A 169 20.99 14.77 22.07
C LYS A 169 19.85 14.07 22.80
N ALA A 170 18.61 14.45 22.51
CA ALA A 170 17.42 13.78 23.07
C ALA A 170 17.31 12.31 22.64
N ALA A 171 17.69 11.99 21.40
CA ALA A 171 17.75 10.61 20.90
C ALA A 171 18.84 9.78 21.61
N ASN A 172 20.03 10.36 21.83
CA ASN A 172 21.11 9.69 22.56
C ASN A 172 20.78 9.44 24.04
N ASP A 173 20.09 10.37 24.70
CA ASP A 173 19.65 10.20 26.09
C ASP A 173 18.60 9.08 26.22
N ASN A 174 17.71 8.95 25.21
CA ASN A 174 16.75 7.86 25.15
C ASN A 174 17.40 6.50 24.89
N ILE A 175 18.42 6.43 24.03
CA ILE A 175 19.19 5.20 23.78
C ILE A 175 19.90 4.75 25.07
N ALA A 176 20.50 5.68 25.82
CA ALA A 176 21.15 5.40 27.10
C ALA A 176 20.17 4.90 28.18
N LEU A 177 18.92 5.37 28.16
CA LEU A 177 17.87 4.88 29.05
C LEU A 177 17.44 3.45 28.70
N VAL A 178 17.32 3.15 27.39
CA VAL A 178 16.91 1.82 26.90
C VAL A 178 17.98 0.77 27.17
N THR A 179 19.27 1.07 26.98
CA THR A 179 20.36 0.16 27.32
C THR A 179 20.40 -0.14 28.81
N LYS A 180 20.18 0.87 29.68
CA LYS A 180 20.13 0.66 31.13
C LYS A 180 18.96 -0.23 31.55
N ARG A 181 17.80 -0.15 30.87
CA ARG A 181 16.66 -1.04 31.12
C ARG A 181 16.95 -2.46 30.66
N LEU A 182 17.65 -2.63 29.55
CA LEU A 182 18.08 -3.93 29.05
C LEU A 182 19.04 -4.61 30.03
N GLU A 183 20.05 -3.90 30.53
CA GLU A 183 20.99 -4.41 31.53
C GLU A 183 20.29 -4.81 32.83
N THR A 184 19.31 -4.03 33.31
CA THR A 184 18.52 -4.41 34.50
C THR A 184 17.64 -5.64 34.27
N ALA A 185 17.12 -5.83 33.05
CA ALA A 185 16.32 -6.98 32.69
C ALA A 185 17.18 -8.25 32.55
N GLU A 186 18.36 -8.13 31.95
CA GLU A 186 19.35 -9.21 31.85
C GLU A 186 19.89 -9.61 33.23
N THR A 187 20.12 -8.63 34.12
CA THR A 187 20.54 -8.90 35.51
C THR A 187 19.43 -9.58 36.34
N ALA A 188 18.16 -9.31 36.02
CA ALA A 188 17.02 -9.99 36.64
C ALA A 188 16.86 -11.44 36.14
N LEU A 189 17.16 -11.70 34.86
CA LEU A 189 17.13 -13.03 34.25
C LEU A 189 18.33 -13.91 34.61
N ALA A 190 19.50 -13.31 34.85
CA ALA A 190 20.74 -14.02 35.16
C ALA A 190 20.93 -14.37 36.65
N ARG A 191 19.92 -14.16 37.51
CA ARG A 191 20.03 -14.43 38.95
C ARG A 191 19.71 -15.90 39.25
N PRO A 192 20.67 -16.73 39.73
CA PRO A 192 20.38 -18.09 40.16
C PRO A 192 19.65 -18.03 41.50
N ALA A 193 18.47 -18.64 41.58
CA ALA A 193 17.74 -18.78 42.83
C ALA A 193 18.48 -19.76 43.76
N ILE A 194 19.16 -19.23 44.77
CA ILE A 194 19.73 -20.02 45.88
C ILE A 194 19.24 -19.42 47.21
N ILE A 195 18.14 -19.97 47.73
CA ILE A 195 17.77 -20.21 49.15
C ILE A 195 16.72 -21.35 49.06
N GLY A 196 16.77 -22.53 49.68
CA GLY A 196 17.43 -22.98 50.90
C GLY A 196 16.37 -23.70 51.77
N THR A 197 16.25 -25.02 51.56
CA THR A 197 15.70 -26.08 52.45
C THR A 197 14.25 -26.03 52.95
N ALA A 198 13.42 -26.95 52.43
CA ALA A 198 12.68 -27.94 53.23
C ALA A 198 12.37 -29.16 52.35
N ALA A 199 12.79 -30.34 52.79
CA ALA A 199 12.50 -31.60 52.15
C ALA A 199 11.00 -31.91 52.23
N ASN A 200 10.41 -32.29 51.10
CA ASN A 200 9.34 -33.28 51.04
C ASN A 200 9.34 -33.89 49.63
N ASP A 201 9.80 -35.14 49.58
CA ASP A 201 9.47 -36.10 48.52
C ASP A 201 7.96 -36.09 48.29
N ASN A 202 7.54 -36.00 47.02
CA ASN A 202 6.31 -36.59 46.47
C ASN A 202 6.23 -36.27 44.98
N ASN A 203 7.03 -36.97 44.18
CA ASN A 203 6.83 -37.04 42.74
C ASN A 203 6.14 -38.38 42.41
N GLU A 204 4.83 -38.46 42.65
CA GLU A 204 4.02 -39.53 42.06
C GLU A 204 3.62 -39.10 40.64
N PRO A 205 3.91 -39.92 39.61
CA PRO A 205 3.41 -39.65 38.27
C PRO A 205 1.90 -39.83 38.24
N THR A 206 1.19 -38.87 37.65
CA THR A 206 -0.26 -38.91 37.44
C THR A 206 -0.66 -40.22 36.73
N ALA A 207 -1.84 -40.75 37.11
CA ALA A 207 -2.34 -42.04 36.65
C ALA A 207 -2.38 -42.15 35.11
N GLU A 208 -2.53 -41.03 34.39
CA GLU A 208 -2.50 -41.00 32.93
C GLU A 208 -1.10 -41.32 32.34
N GLN A 209 -0.02 -40.91 32.99
CA GLN A 209 1.36 -41.17 32.51
C GLN A 209 1.77 -42.63 32.75
N LYS A 210 1.24 -43.26 33.79
CA LYS A 210 1.44 -44.70 34.06
C LYS A 210 0.68 -45.56 33.06
N ALA A 211 -0.54 -45.16 32.66
CA ALA A 211 -1.34 -45.85 31.66
C ALA A 211 -0.76 -45.72 30.25
N PHE A 212 -0.29 -44.52 29.87
CA PHE A 212 0.37 -44.29 28.58
C PHE A 212 1.72 -45.02 28.47
N GLY A 213 2.50 -45.01 29.55
CA GLY A 213 3.75 -45.77 29.62
C GLY A 213 3.55 -47.28 29.62
N ALA A 214 2.39 -47.80 30.06
CA ALA A 214 2.05 -49.22 29.95
C ALA A 214 1.61 -49.60 28.53
N TYR A 215 0.87 -48.70 27.84
CA TYR A 215 0.45 -48.85 26.45
C TYR A 215 1.61 -48.88 25.46
N ILE A 216 2.64 -48.04 25.66
CA ILE A 216 3.85 -48.07 24.81
C ILE A 216 4.73 -49.30 25.11
N ARG A 217 4.61 -49.90 26.29
CA ARG A 217 5.40 -51.07 26.70
C ARG A 217 4.76 -52.41 26.35
N SER A 218 3.53 -52.46 25.82
CA SER A 218 2.94 -53.70 25.33
C SER A 218 3.30 -53.92 23.85
N THR A 219 4.11 -54.95 23.58
CA THR A 219 4.41 -55.41 22.23
C THR A 219 3.24 -56.23 21.65
N PRO A 220 3.07 -56.33 20.31
CA PRO A 220 1.81 -56.74 19.70
C PRO A 220 1.46 -58.24 19.75
N HIS A 221 2.16 -59.11 20.51
CA HIS A 221 1.91 -60.56 20.51
C HIS A 221 2.15 -61.22 21.89
N ALA A 222 1.18 -61.15 22.79
CA ALA A 222 1.07 -62.09 23.91
C ALA A 222 -0.41 -62.49 24.09
N PRO A 223 -0.73 -63.80 24.18
CA PRO A 223 -2.11 -64.28 24.15
C PRO A 223 -2.73 -64.11 25.55
N VAL A 224 -3.67 -63.18 25.67
CA VAL A 224 -4.44 -63.01 26.90
C VAL A 224 -5.64 -63.95 26.85
N SER A 225 -5.76 -64.78 27.89
CA SER A 225 -6.76 -65.84 28.05
C SER A 225 -8.20 -65.32 28.03
N ALA A 226 -9.11 -66.17 27.56
CA ALA A 226 -10.51 -65.91 27.21
C ALA A 226 -11.46 -65.48 28.37
N GLU A 227 -10.94 -64.97 29.48
CA GLU A 227 -11.73 -64.42 30.60
C GLU A 227 -11.80 -62.89 30.61
N GLU A 228 -11.01 -62.17 29.79
CA GLU A 228 -11.09 -60.70 29.66
C GLU A 228 -12.00 -60.19 28.53
N LEU A 229 -12.56 -61.09 27.70
CA LEU A 229 -13.52 -60.71 26.64
C LEU A 229 -14.98 -60.65 27.10
N LYS A 230 -15.24 -60.78 28.41
CA LYS A 230 -16.61 -60.87 28.97
C LYS A 230 -17.05 -59.66 29.81
N THR A 231 -16.49 -58.49 29.54
CA THR A 231 -16.99 -57.19 30.05
C THR A 231 -17.13 -56.12 28.95
N LEU A 232 -16.77 -56.43 27.71
CA LEU A 232 -17.09 -55.62 26.53
C LEU A 232 -18.51 -55.93 26.03
N THR A 233 -19.51 -55.71 26.89
CA THR A 233 -20.89 -55.64 26.44
C THR A 233 -21.70 -54.71 27.34
N VAL A 234 -21.75 -53.45 26.91
CA VAL A 234 -22.90 -52.53 26.99
C VAL A 234 -23.81 -52.71 28.22
N SER A 235 -23.53 -51.97 29.30
CA SER A 235 -24.55 -51.60 30.29
C SER A 235 -24.16 -50.32 31.07
N SER A 236 -24.79 -49.21 30.69
CA SER A 236 -25.28 -48.09 31.54
C SER A 236 -24.45 -47.51 32.71
N ASP A 237 -23.96 -46.27 32.48
CA ASP A 237 -23.90 -45.06 33.36
C ASP A 237 -23.05 -45.03 34.66
N PRO A 238 -22.58 -43.87 35.20
CA PRO A 238 -22.60 -42.47 34.70
C PRO A 238 -21.28 -41.70 35.02
N ALA A 239 -20.21 -41.83 34.23
CA ALA A 239 -19.02 -40.98 34.37
C ALA A 239 -18.11 -41.08 33.14
N GLY A 240 -17.75 -39.95 32.54
CA GLY A 240 -16.64 -39.85 31.61
C GLY A 240 -17.02 -40.09 30.15
N GLY A 241 -17.82 -39.17 29.60
CA GLY A 241 -17.90 -39.01 28.14
C GLY A 241 -16.51 -38.77 27.57
N TYR A 242 -16.18 -39.51 26.52
CA TYR A 242 -14.95 -39.35 25.76
C TYR A 242 -14.89 -37.95 25.16
N LEU A 243 -14.25 -37.02 25.85
CA LEU A 243 -13.90 -35.70 25.34
C LEU A 243 -12.50 -35.79 24.75
N ALA A 244 -12.40 -36.27 23.51
CA ALA A 244 -11.30 -35.80 22.68
C ALA A 244 -11.44 -34.27 22.63
N PRO A 245 -10.43 -33.47 23.01
CA PRO A 245 -10.47 -32.04 22.77
C PRO A 245 -10.67 -31.84 21.27
N ALA A 246 -11.73 -31.13 20.89
CA ALA A 246 -11.83 -30.67 19.51
C ALA A 246 -10.61 -29.79 19.25
N GLU A 247 -9.73 -30.21 18.35
CA GLU A 247 -8.63 -29.36 17.90
C GLU A 247 -9.26 -28.17 17.16
N PHE A 248 -9.31 -27.02 17.83
CA PHE A 248 -9.76 -25.79 17.22
C PHE A 248 -8.68 -25.35 16.22
N SER A 249 -9.03 -25.39 14.92
CA SER A 249 -8.19 -24.80 13.88
C SER A 249 -7.99 -23.31 14.19
N THR A 250 -6.75 -22.84 14.01
CA THR A 250 -6.38 -21.42 14.15
C THR A 250 -6.66 -20.62 12.87
N GLU A 251 -7.14 -21.26 11.80
CA GLU A 251 -7.46 -20.62 10.53
C GLU A 251 -8.90 -20.07 10.52
N PHE A 252 -9.03 -18.78 10.21
CA PHE A 252 -10.32 -18.14 9.94
C PHE A 252 -10.64 -18.24 8.44
N VAL A 253 -11.76 -18.88 8.10
CA VAL A 253 -12.32 -18.85 6.75
C VAL A 253 -13.06 -17.52 6.58
N ARG A 254 -12.66 -16.73 5.58
CA ARG A 254 -13.18 -15.39 5.33
C ARG A 254 -13.73 -15.23 3.92
N ASP A 255 -14.82 -14.46 3.82
CA ASP A 255 -15.32 -13.98 2.54
C ASP A 255 -14.53 -12.75 2.11
N LEU A 256 -14.35 -12.56 0.79
CA LEU A 256 -13.64 -11.39 0.27
C LEU A 256 -14.54 -10.15 0.35
N VAL A 257 -14.19 -9.19 1.21
CA VAL A 257 -14.89 -7.90 1.28
C VAL A 257 -14.49 -7.03 0.08
N GLN A 258 -15.46 -6.69 -0.75
CA GLN A 258 -15.25 -5.82 -1.90
C GLN A 258 -15.56 -4.37 -1.52
N PHE A 259 -14.71 -3.43 -1.95
CA PHE A 259 -14.97 -2.00 -1.81
C PHE A 259 -14.58 -1.26 -3.08
N SER A 260 -15.21 -0.10 -3.31
CA SER A 260 -14.96 0.69 -4.52
C SER A 260 -13.59 1.38 -4.46
N PRO A 261 -12.76 1.33 -5.52
CA PRO A 261 -11.40 1.85 -5.53
C PRO A 261 -11.34 3.39 -5.71
N ILE A 262 -12.25 4.13 -5.08
CA ILE A 262 -12.38 5.58 -5.24
C ILE A 262 -11.14 6.34 -4.74
N ARG A 263 -10.46 5.83 -3.69
CA ARG A 263 -9.22 6.41 -3.16
C ARG A 263 -8.05 6.36 -4.15
N ALA A 264 -8.03 5.39 -5.07
CA ALA A 264 -6.96 5.25 -6.06
C ALA A 264 -7.08 6.27 -7.22
N ILE A 265 -8.31 6.74 -7.48
CA ILE A 265 -8.62 7.64 -8.61
C ILE A 265 -8.90 9.08 -8.17
N ALA A 266 -9.27 9.29 -6.90
CA ALA A 266 -9.50 10.61 -6.34
C ALA A 266 -8.20 11.24 -5.79
N SER A 267 -8.21 12.55 -5.61
CA SER A 267 -7.07 13.24 -4.98
C SER A 267 -7.14 13.06 -3.46
N VAL A 268 -6.11 12.48 -2.85
CA VAL A 268 -6.01 12.27 -1.40
C VAL A 268 -5.00 13.25 -0.79
N ARG A 269 -5.35 13.84 0.37
CA ARG A 269 -4.48 14.74 1.13
C ARG A 269 -4.63 14.49 2.63
N SER A 270 -3.53 14.56 3.37
CA SER A 270 -3.58 14.55 4.85
C SER A 270 -3.74 15.98 5.42
N THR A 271 -4.45 16.12 6.54
CA THR A 271 -4.64 17.39 7.26
C THR A 271 -4.57 17.20 8.78
N GLY A 272 -4.13 18.22 9.52
CA GLY A 272 -4.29 18.25 10.99
C GLY A 272 -5.60 18.90 11.45
N SER A 273 -6.23 19.69 10.58
CA SER A 273 -7.38 20.54 10.90
C SER A 273 -8.72 19.81 10.80
N PRO A 274 -9.76 20.24 11.54
CA PRO A 274 -11.11 19.65 11.46
C PRO A 274 -11.82 19.90 10.12
N SER A 275 -11.42 20.92 9.36
CA SER A 275 -11.87 21.14 7.99
C SER A 275 -10.75 21.73 7.13
N VAL A 276 -10.91 21.64 5.80
CA VAL A 276 -10.00 22.26 4.84
C VAL A 276 -10.82 23.16 3.91
N ILE A 277 -10.47 24.44 3.88
CA ILE A 277 -11.12 25.45 3.03
C ILE A 277 -10.28 25.67 1.77
N TYR A 278 -10.93 25.65 0.62
CA TYR A 278 -10.34 25.92 -0.69
C TYR A 278 -10.96 27.19 -1.27
N PRO A 279 -10.15 28.19 -1.66
CA PRO A 279 -10.65 29.32 -2.43
C PRO A 279 -11.03 28.82 -3.84
N ALA A 280 -12.28 28.99 -4.22
CA ALA A 280 -12.80 28.62 -5.52
C ALA A 280 -13.08 29.87 -6.34
N ARG A 281 -12.65 29.93 -7.60
CA ARG A 281 -13.06 31.01 -8.51
C ARG A 281 -14.42 30.67 -9.10
N THR A 282 -15.44 31.48 -8.81
CA THR A 282 -16.83 31.28 -9.27
C THR A 282 -17.17 32.15 -10.48
N GLY A 283 -16.51 33.30 -10.63
CA GLY A 283 -16.69 34.21 -11.77
C GLY A 283 -15.49 34.17 -12.72
N ILE A 284 -15.76 34.09 -14.03
CA ILE A 284 -14.75 34.25 -15.08
C ILE A 284 -14.81 35.70 -15.56
N THR A 285 -13.66 36.30 -15.88
CA THR A 285 -13.63 37.62 -16.49
C THR A 285 -14.18 37.55 -17.92
N ASN A 286 -15.07 38.47 -18.26
CA ASN A 286 -15.70 38.55 -19.58
C ASN A 286 -15.07 39.70 -20.37
N ALA A 287 -14.10 39.37 -21.21
CA ALA A 287 -13.50 40.33 -22.12
C ALA A 287 -14.41 40.54 -23.34
N LYS A 288 -14.82 41.79 -23.57
CA LYS A 288 -15.63 42.19 -24.73
C LYS A 288 -14.81 43.02 -25.71
N TRP A 289 -15.05 42.84 -27.00
CA TRP A 289 -14.48 43.69 -28.03
C TRP A 289 -15.11 45.08 -27.96
N LYS A 290 -14.29 46.13 -27.87
CA LYS A 290 -14.74 47.52 -27.77
C LYS A 290 -14.75 48.19 -29.14
N GLY A 291 -15.83 48.90 -29.47
CA GLY A 291 -15.91 49.80 -30.63
C GLY A 291 -15.18 51.13 -30.39
N GLU A 292 -14.82 51.81 -31.47
CA GLU A 292 -13.91 52.98 -31.49
C GLU A 292 -14.28 54.12 -30.51
N THR A 293 -15.57 54.29 -30.20
CA THR A 293 -16.07 55.38 -29.34
C THR A 293 -16.76 54.91 -28.05
N GLN A 294 -16.77 53.60 -27.75
CA GLN A 294 -17.46 53.07 -26.56
C GLN A 294 -16.57 53.04 -25.31
N ALA A 295 -17.16 53.21 -24.12
CA ALA A 295 -16.42 53.04 -22.87
C ALA A 295 -16.08 51.55 -22.64
N GLN A 296 -14.91 51.28 -22.06
CA GLN A 296 -14.52 49.91 -21.70
C GLN A 296 -15.34 49.45 -20.50
N GLU A 297 -15.97 48.29 -20.61
CA GLU A 297 -16.65 47.66 -19.47
C GLU A 297 -15.63 46.99 -18.54
N GLY A 298 -15.77 47.23 -17.24
CA GLY A 298 -14.99 46.52 -16.22
C GLY A 298 -15.45 45.07 -16.08
N SER A 299 -14.52 44.16 -15.84
CA SER A 299 -14.83 42.77 -15.49
C SER A 299 -14.07 42.36 -14.24
N GLU A 300 -14.80 41.95 -13.21
CA GLU A 300 -14.25 41.54 -11.92
C GLU A 300 -14.40 40.02 -11.73
N PRO A 301 -13.34 39.29 -11.36
CA PRO A 301 -13.45 37.88 -11.01
C PRO A 301 -14.10 37.72 -9.62
N ALA A 302 -15.10 36.83 -9.52
CA ALA A 302 -15.69 36.47 -8.23
C ALA A 302 -14.99 35.23 -7.64
N PHE A 303 -14.75 35.26 -6.33
CA PHE A 303 -14.19 34.16 -5.55
C PHE A 303 -15.21 33.69 -4.51
N GLY A 304 -15.41 32.38 -4.43
CA GLY A 304 -16.13 31.69 -3.36
C GLY A 304 -15.17 30.81 -2.54
N GLN A 305 -15.73 30.09 -1.58
CA GLN A 305 -15.00 29.15 -0.73
C GLN A 305 -15.70 27.79 -0.78
N ALA A 306 -14.91 26.72 -0.93
CA ALA A 306 -15.37 25.34 -0.82
C ALA A 306 -14.73 24.73 0.42
N GLU A 307 -15.55 24.35 1.41
CA GLU A 307 -15.08 23.72 2.64
C GLU A 307 -15.31 22.20 2.57
N ILE A 308 -14.31 21.45 3.03
CA ILE A 308 -14.40 20.00 3.25
C ILE A 308 -14.33 19.74 4.76
N PRO A 309 -15.46 19.40 5.41
CA PRO A 309 -15.45 18.99 6.81
C PRO A 309 -14.91 17.57 6.94
N VAL A 310 -14.12 17.34 7.99
CA VAL A 310 -13.65 16.01 8.38
C VAL A 310 -14.62 15.43 9.41
N ASN A 311 -15.18 14.26 9.12
CA ASN A 311 -16.11 13.56 10.00
C ASN A 311 -15.42 12.37 10.67
N GLU A 312 -15.95 11.95 11.81
CA GLU A 312 -15.46 10.76 12.53
C GLU A 312 -16.35 9.56 12.22
N VAL A 313 -15.71 8.43 11.91
CA VAL A 313 -16.34 7.10 11.92
C VAL A 313 -15.69 6.29 13.04
N ASN A 314 -16.51 5.65 13.86
CA ASN A 314 -16.04 4.86 14.99
C ASN A 314 -16.92 3.62 15.21
N THR A 315 -16.34 2.60 15.84
CA THR A 315 -17.06 1.42 16.31
C THR A 315 -16.25 0.74 17.41
N TYR A 316 -16.84 -0.23 18.10
CA TYR A 316 -16.15 -1.06 19.08
C TYR A 316 -16.52 -2.53 18.95
N VAL A 317 -15.58 -3.41 19.30
CA VAL A 317 -15.77 -4.87 19.35
C VAL A 317 -15.30 -5.37 20.71
N ASP A 318 -16.09 -6.24 21.32
CA ASP A 318 -15.80 -6.85 22.61
C ASP A 318 -15.28 -8.29 22.41
N ILE A 319 -14.14 -8.63 23.01
CA ILE A 319 -13.55 -9.97 22.99
C ILE A 319 -13.35 -10.45 24.43
N SER A 320 -13.65 -11.73 24.72
CA SER A 320 -13.38 -12.30 26.05
C SER A 320 -11.88 -12.51 26.27
N ASN A 321 -11.42 -12.26 27.50
CA ASN A 321 -10.00 -12.43 27.86
C ASN A 321 -9.57 -13.91 27.80
N GLN A 322 -10.50 -14.85 28.02
CA GLN A 322 -10.25 -16.28 27.85
C GLN A 322 -9.95 -16.60 26.38
N LEU A 323 -10.79 -16.15 25.44
CA LEU A 323 -10.52 -16.34 24.01
C LEU A 323 -9.23 -15.65 23.57
N LEU A 324 -8.93 -14.47 24.11
CA LEU A 324 -7.70 -13.75 23.80
C LEU A 324 -6.45 -14.49 24.32
N ALA A 325 -6.53 -15.15 25.47
CA ALA A 325 -5.46 -15.99 26.01
C ALA A 325 -5.31 -17.32 25.26
N ASP A 326 -6.42 -17.98 24.93
CA ASP A 326 -6.44 -19.31 24.30
C ASP A 326 -6.08 -19.26 22.81
N SER A 327 -6.33 -18.12 22.14
CA SER A 327 -6.09 -17.96 20.69
C SER A 327 -4.66 -17.55 20.31
N ALA A 328 -3.73 -17.48 21.26
CA ALA A 328 -2.33 -17.07 21.02
C ALA A 328 -2.16 -15.77 20.19
N GLY A 329 -3.12 -14.84 20.28
CA GLY A 329 -3.11 -13.56 19.56
C GLY A 329 -3.74 -13.56 18.16
N VAL A 330 -4.19 -14.72 17.64
CA VAL A 330 -4.82 -14.79 16.31
C VAL A 330 -6.19 -14.09 16.31
N ALA A 331 -7.00 -14.25 17.37
CA ALA A 331 -8.31 -13.61 17.47
C ALA A 331 -8.22 -12.07 17.49
N GLU A 332 -7.17 -11.51 18.09
CA GLU A 332 -6.93 -10.07 18.05
C GLU A 332 -6.58 -9.60 16.63
N SER A 333 -5.72 -10.35 15.92
CA SER A 333 -5.33 -10.01 14.55
C SER A 333 -6.54 -10.04 13.60
N GLU A 334 -7.43 -11.00 13.78
CA GLU A 334 -8.66 -11.13 12.99
C GLU A 334 -9.63 -9.97 13.25
N VAL A 335 -9.85 -9.60 14.50
CA VAL A 335 -10.73 -8.45 14.81
C VAL A 335 -10.14 -7.15 14.27
N ARG A 336 -8.82 -6.97 14.30
CA ARG A 336 -8.16 -5.81 13.69
C ARG A 336 -8.35 -5.77 12.18
N LEU A 337 -8.27 -6.91 11.51
CA LEU A 337 -8.51 -7.02 10.07
C LEU A 337 -9.97 -6.73 9.72
N ALA A 338 -10.92 -7.37 10.41
CA ALA A 338 -12.35 -7.15 10.22
C ALA A 338 -12.76 -5.68 10.42
N LEU A 339 -12.18 -5.01 11.43
CA LEU A 339 -12.36 -3.58 11.64
C LEU A 339 -11.75 -2.75 10.49
N ALA A 340 -10.59 -3.12 9.96
CA ALA A 340 -10.01 -2.43 8.82
C ALA A 340 -10.87 -2.55 7.55
N GLU A 341 -11.44 -3.74 7.31
CA GLU A 341 -12.33 -4.02 6.17
C GLU A 341 -13.65 -3.24 6.27
N ASP A 342 -14.32 -3.25 7.44
CA ASP A 342 -15.57 -2.50 7.66
C ASP A 342 -15.37 -0.99 7.46
N PHE A 343 -14.26 -0.42 7.98
CA PHE A 343 -13.95 0.99 7.76
C PHE A 343 -13.66 1.29 6.29
N GLY A 344 -12.91 0.42 5.62
CA GLY A 344 -12.62 0.56 4.18
C GLY A 344 -13.90 0.60 3.34
N GLN A 345 -14.83 -0.31 3.62
CA GLN A 345 -16.11 -0.37 2.93
C GLN A 345 -16.97 0.88 3.20
N LYS A 346 -17.18 1.23 4.48
CA LYS A 346 -18.01 2.39 4.85
C LYS A 346 -17.48 3.70 4.29
N GLU A 347 -16.17 3.88 4.26
CA GLU A 347 -15.57 5.05 3.63
C GLU A 347 -15.80 5.08 2.12
N ALA A 348 -15.57 3.95 1.44
CA ALA A 348 -15.79 3.84 0.00
C ALA A 348 -17.24 4.16 -0.36
N THR A 349 -18.21 3.65 0.40
CA THR A 349 -19.63 3.97 0.24
C THR A 349 -19.91 5.44 0.51
N ALA A 350 -19.37 6.01 1.58
CA ALA A 350 -19.58 7.42 1.92
C ALA A 350 -19.05 8.38 0.83
N PHE A 351 -17.93 8.07 0.16
CA PHE A 351 -17.41 8.89 -0.93
C PHE A 351 -18.29 8.85 -2.20
N LEU A 352 -19.10 7.81 -2.37
CA LEU A 352 -19.98 7.66 -3.53
C LEU A 352 -21.39 8.18 -3.25
N THR A 353 -22.01 7.77 -2.14
CA THR A 353 -23.43 8.02 -1.83
C THR A 353 -23.66 8.74 -0.50
N GLY A 354 -22.61 9.22 0.17
CA GLY A 354 -22.72 9.96 1.43
C GLY A 354 -23.53 11.26 1.30
N THR A 355 -24.29 11.58 2.34
CA THR A 355 -25.23 12.72 2.34
C THR A 355 -24.57 14.05 2.64
N GLY A 356 -23.34 14.06 3.17
CA GLY A 356 -22.66 15.26 3.66
C GLY A 356 -23.01 15.65 5.11
N SER A 357 -23.99 14.99 5.75
CA SER A 357 -24.39 15.27 7.13
C SER A 357 -23.74 14.27 8.08
N ASN A 358 -22.73 14.71 8.84
CA ASN A 358 -21.87 13.85 9.68
C ASN A 358 -21.16 12.72 8.90
N MET A 359 -21.04 12.86 7.58
CA MET A 359 -20.34 11.95 6.69
C MET A 359 -19.83 12.71 5.46
N PRO A 360 -18.85 12.19 4.71
CA PRO A 360 -18.46 12.74 3.42
C PRO A 360 -19.64 12.98 2.47
N LYS A 361 -19.54 14.00 1.63
CA LYS A 361 -20.54 14.24 0.57
C LYS A 361 -20.16 13.40 -0.65
N GLY A 362 -21.06 12.51 -1.04
CA GLY A 362 -20.83 11.53 -2.09
C GLY A 362 -20.93 12.10 -3.50
N LEU A 363 -20.19 11.50 -4.44
CA LEU A 363 -20.23 11.86 -5.86
C LEU A 363 -21.64 11.79 -6.47
N PHE A 364 -22.40 10.73 -6.20
CA PHE A 364 -23.73 10.53 -6.79
C PHE A 364 -24.80 11.45 -6.17
N VAL A 365 -24.61 11.87 -4.92
CA VAL A 365 -25.55 12.77 -4.21
C VAL A 365 -25.30 14.25 -4.54
N ASP A 366 -24.06 14.62 -4.93
CA ASP A 366 -23.74 16.03 -5.15
C ASP A 366 -24.56 16.68 -6.29
N THR A 367 -25.41 17.64 -5.93
CA THR A 367 -26.28 18.39 -6.86
C THR A 367 -25.53 19.39 -7.73
N ALA A 368 -24.30 19.75 -7.38
CA ALA A 368 -23.47 20.64 -8.20
C ALA A 368 -22.98 19.95 -9.49
N ILE A 369 -22.94 18.61 -9.51
CA ILE A 369 -22.59 17.85 -10.70
C ILE A 369 -23.80 17.82 -11.64
N ALA A 370 -23.63 18.40 -12.83
CA ALA A 370 -24.67 18.38 -13.85
C ALA A 370 -24.99 16.95 -14.30
N SER A 371 -26.27 16.71 -14.58
CA SER A 371 -26.76 15.43 -15.09
C SER A 371 -27.26 15.58 -16.52
N LYS A 372 -27.00 14.55 -17.33
CA LYS A 372 -27.55 14.37 -18.67
C LYS A 372 -28.62 13.30 -18.60
N ALA A 373 -29.81 13.59 -19.12
CA ALA A 373 -30.89 12.62 -19.16
C ALA A 373 -30.56 11.50 -20.16
N ALA A 374 -30.72 10.24 -19.74
CA ALA A 374 -30.77 9.12 -20.65
C ALA A 374 -32.11 9.12 -21.42
N ALA A 375 -32.16 8.47 -22.57
CA ALA A 375 -33.37 8.41 -23.39
C ALA A 375 -34.51 7.60 -22.74
N VAL A 376 -34.18 6.57 -21.94
CA VAL A 376 -35.16 5.61 -21.38
C VAL A 376 -34.94 5.44 -19.87
N ALA A 377 -36.02 5.26 -19.10
CA ALA A 377 -35.94 5.11 -17.65
C ALA A 377 -35.39 3.74 -17.20
N SER A 378 -35.69 2.67 -17.93
CA SER A 378 -35.38 1.28 -17.57
C SER A 378 -34.24 0.66 -18.38
N ALA A 379 -33.63 1.42 -19.30
CA ALA A 379 -32.56 0.93 -20.15
C ALA A 379 -31.56 2.06 -20.43
N ILE A 380 -30.35 1.67 -20.83
CA ILE A 380 -29.32 2.59 -21.30
C ILE A 380 -29.00 2.20 -22.74
N SER A 381 -28.86 3.19 -23.62
CA SER A 381 -28.43 3.03 -24.99
C SER A 381 -26.97 3.48 -25.17
N PHE A 382 -26.34 3.09 -26.28
CA PHE A 382 -24.99 3.57 -26.59
C PHE A 382 -24.96 5.08 -26.87
N ASP A 383 -26.04 5.62 -27.42
CA ASP A 383 -26.20 7.06 -27.66
C ASP A 383 -26.20 7.87 -26.35
N ASP A 384 -26.69 7.30 -25.25
CA ASP A 384 -26.63 7.95 -23.94
C ASP A 384 -25.18 8.15 -23.48
N PHE A 385 -24.31 7.14 -23.67
CA PHE A 385 -22.88 7.26 -23.38
C PHE A 385 -22.21 8.32 -24.26
N ILE A 386 -22.53 8.37 -25.54
CA ILE A 386 -22.03 9.41 -26.45
C ILE A 386 -22.49 10.78 -25.97
N SER A 387 -23.77 10.93 -25.61
CA SER A 387 -24.33 12.20 -25.17
C SER A 387 -23.64 12.73 -23.90
N VAL A 388 -23.39 11.86 -22.92
CA VAL A 388 -22.69 12.19 -21.67
C VAL A 388 -21.23 12.56 -21.95
N PHE A 389 -20.57 11.80 -22.83
CA PHE A 389 -19.19 12.06 -23.24
C PHE A 389 -19.07 13.43 -23.91
N TYR A 390 -19.96 13.75 -24.84
CA TYR A 390 -19.92 14.99 -25.61
C TYR A 390 -20.43 16.23 -24.85
N ASP A 391 -21.18 16.05 -23.76
CA ASP A 391 -21.65 17.14 -22.88
C ASP A 391 -20.52 17.75 -22.03
N LEU A 392 -19.49 16.96 -21.71
CA LEU A 392 -18.33 17.42 -20.95
C LEU A 392 -17.32 18.16 -21.87
N PRO A 393 -16.77 19.33 -21.48
CA PRO A 393 -15.75 20.01 -22.26
C PRO A 393 -14.53 19.13 -22.56
N ALA A 394 -13.91 19.32 -23.74
CA ALA A 394 -12.81 18.47 -24.22
C ALA A 394 -11.64 18.34 -23.23
N VAL A 395 -11.32 19.42 -22.51
CA VAL A 395 -10.24 19.45 -21.50
C VAL A 395 -10.47 18.42 -20.40
N TYR A 396 -11.69 18.31 -19.87
CA TYR A 396 -12.01 17.36 -18.81
C TYR A 396 -12.28 15.96 -19.37
N ARG A 397 -12.85 15.89 -20.56
CA ARG A 397 -13.12 14.63 -21.26
C ARG A 397 -11.85 13.84 -21.56
N ASN A 398 -10.73 14.53 -21.82
CA ASN A 398 -9.45 13.89 -22.12
C ASN A 398 -8.81 13.15 -20.94
N ALA A 399 -9.18 13.49 -19.71
CA ALA A 399 -8.76 12.78 -18.49
C ALA A 399 -9.91 12.00 -17.84
N GLY A 400 -11.05 11.88 -18.54
CA GLY A 400 -12.26 11.29 -18.00
C GLY A 400 -12.19 9.77 -17.89
N THR A 401 -12.74 9.23 -16.81
CA THR A 401 -12.93 7.81 -16.53
C THR A 401 -14.42 7.54 -16.32
N TRP A 402 -14.91 6.38 -16.76
CA TRP A 402 -16.28 5.94 -16.51
C TRP A 402 -16.38 5.24 -15.15
N GLY A 403 -17.36 5.60 -14.34
CA GLY A 403 -17.71 4.92 -13.10
C GLY A 403 -19.12 4.34 -13.16
N MET A 404 -19.25 3.03 -12.96
CA MET A 404 -20.54 2.33 -12.94
C MET A 404 -20.44 1.03 -12.13
N ASN A 405 -21.57 0.46 -11.73
CA ASN A 405 -21.57 -0.85 -11.07
C ASN A 405 -21.49 -2.00 -12.09
N SER A 406 -21.18 -3.22 -11.62
CA SER A 406 -21.00 -4.40 -12.46
C SER A 406 -22.26 -4.78 -13.26
N LYS A 407 -23.46 -4.57 -12.72
CA LYS A 407 -24.74 -4.81 -13.43
C LYS A 407 -24.94 -3.84 -14.59
N THR A 408 -24.62 -2.57 -14.39
CA THR A 408 -24.69 -1.53 -15.42
C THR A 408 -23.62 -1.76 -16.48
N LEU A 409 -22.42 -2.20 -16.08
CA LEU A 409 -21.35 -2.61 -17.00
C LEU A 409 -21.80 -3.81 -17.85
N ALA A 410 -22.42 -4.82 -17.24
CA ALA A 410 -22.98 -5.96 -17.96
C ALA A 410 -24.08 -5.54 -18.95
N ALA A 411 -24.92 -4.57 -18.59
CA ALA A 411 -25.92 -4.00 -19.50
C ALA A 411 -25.26 -3.24 -20.67
N ALA A 412 -24.25 -2.41 -20.40
CA ALA A 412 -23.47 -1.70 -21.41
C ALA A 412 -22.77 -2.67 -22.38
N ARG A 413 -22.26 -3.79 -21.88
CA ARG A 413 -21.65 -4.86 -22.69
C ARG A 413 -22.65 -5.61 -23.56
N LYS A 414 -23.90 -5.71 -23.12
CA LYS A 414 -24.96 -6.39 -23.89
C LYS A 414 -25.55 -5.54 -25.01
N LEU A 415 -25.13 -4.29 -25.17
CA LEU A 415 -25.60 -3.41 -26.24
C LEU A 415 -25.14 -3.93 -27.60
N LYS A 416 -26.10 -3.99 -28.53
CA LYS A 416 -25.93 -4.53 -29.88
C LYS A 416 -26.35 -3.53 -30.94
N ASP A 417 -25.77 -3.65 -32.12
CA ASP A 417 -26.28 -3.00 -33.32
C ASP A 417 -27.52 -3.73 -33.89
N ASN A 418 -28.09 -3.18 -34.95
CA ASN A 418 -29.25 -3.76 -35.63
C ASN A 418 -28.94 -5.10 -36.32
N GLN A 419 -27.66 -5.48 -36.43
CA GLN A 419 -27.17 -6.74 -36.99
C GLN A 419 -26.86 -7.77 -35.88
N GLY A 420 -27.15 -7.44 -34.62
CA GLY A 420 -26.96 -8.32 -33.46
C GLY A 420 -25.52 -8.44 -32.98
N GLN A 421 -24.59 -7.63 -33.52
CA GLN A 421 -23.20 -7.58 -33.09
C GLN A 421 -23.06 -6.69 -31.86
N TYR A 422 -22.18 -7.06 -30.93
CA TYR A 422 -21.91 -6.25 -29.75
C TYR A 422 -21.17 -4.97 -30.13
N LEU A 423 -21.69 -3.82 -29.69
CA LEU A 423 -21.08 -2.51 -29.93
C LEU A 423 -19.77 -2.33 -29.17
N TRP A 424 -19.65 -3.02 -28.03
CA TRP A 424 -18.48 -3.01 -27.19
C TRP A 424 -17.89 -4.41 -27.10
N THR A 425 -16.68 -4.57 -27.62
CA THR A 425 -15.88 -5.79 -27.49
C THR A 425 -14.69 -5.50 -26.60
N PRO A 426 -14.43 -6.31 -25.56
CA PRO A 426 -13.22 -6.16 -24.77
C PRO A 426 -12.01 -6.44 -25.66
N SER A 427 -10.91 -5.71 -25.41
CA SER A 427 -9.64 -6.05 -26.04
C SER A 427 -9.26 -7.47 -25.63
N PRO A 428 -8.94 -8.38 -26.57
CA PRO A 428 -8.51 -9.74 -26.24
C PRO A 428 -7.10 -9.79 -25.61
N ALA A 429 -6.42 -8.65 -25.47
CA ALA A 429 -5.11 -8.53 -24.87
C ALA A 429 -5.20 -8.41 -23.34
N VAL A 430 -4.56 -9.35 -22.63
CA VAL A 430 -4.47 -9.40 -21.17
C VAL A 430 -3.80 -8.11 -20.64
N GLY A 431 -4.43 -7.46 -19.65
CA GLY A 431 -3.83 -6.36 -18.89
C GLY A 431 -4.21 -4.94 -19.33
N GLN A 432 -4.99 -4.76 -20.40
CA GLN A 432 -5.54 -3.43 -20.75
C GLN A 432 -6.87 -3.19 -20.02
N PRO A 433 -7.04 -2.05 -19.33
CA PRO A 433 -8.32 -1.68 -18.71
C PRO A 433 -9.43 -1.66 -19.75
N GLU A 434 -10.60 -2.18 -19.36
CA GLU A 434 -11.81 -2.09 -20.18
C GLU A 434 -12.10 -0.62 -20.50
N SER A 435 -12.32 -0.31 -21.79
CA SER A 435 -12.51 1.07 -22.25
C SER A 435 -13.79 1.25 -23.06
N ILE A 436 -14.53 2.32 -22.76
CA ILE A 436 -15.72 2.76 -23.50
C ILE A 436 -15.40 4.12 -24.12
N LEU A 437 -15.58 4.25 -25.44
CA LEU A 437 -15.22 5.46 -26.19
C LEU A 437 -13.74 5.90 -25.98
N GLY A 438 -12.84 4.92 -25.83
CA GLY A 438 -11.41 5.16 -25.60
C GLY A 438 -11.07 5.68 -24.20
N ARG A 439 -11.98 5.56 -23.23
CA ARG A 439 -11.77 5.96 -21.83
C ARG A 439 -11.91 4.78 -20.89
N PRO A 440 -11.07 4.69 -19.84
CA PRO A 440 -11.08 3.57 -18.90
C PRO A 440 -12.41 3.51 -18.14
N VAL A 441 -12.79 2.30 -17.73
CA VAL A 441 -13.93 2.03 -16.86
C VAL A 441 -13.43 1.56 -15.49
N VAL A 442 -14.04 2.09 -14.43
CA VAL A 442 -13.80 1.69 -13.05
C VAL A 442 -15.13 1.22 -12.46
N GLU A 443 -15.08 0.06 -11.82
CA GLU A 443 -16.24 -0.49 -11.12
C GLU A 443 -16.45 0.20 -9.78
N LEU A 444 -17.63 0.82 -9.63
CA LEU A 444 -18.09 1.45 -8.41
C LEU A 444 -19.29 0.65 -7.91
N LEU A 445 -19.10 -0.18 -6.89
CA LEU A 445 -20.10 -1.12 -6.39
C LEU A 445 -21.37 -0.41 -5.90
N GLU A 446 -21.21 0.78 -5.34
CA GLU A 446 -22.26 1.58 -4.70
C GLU A 446 -22.96 2.54 -5.68
N ALA A 447 -22.62 2.49 -6.97
CA ALA A 447 -23.37 3.19 -7.99
C ALA A 447 -24.77 2.58 -8.12
N ASP A 448 -25.78 3.42 -8.38
CA ASP A 448 -27.16 2.96 -8.54
C ASP A 448 -27.28 1.93 -9.69
N ASP A 449 -28.20 0.99 -9.55
CA ASP A 449 -28.67 0.17 -10.66
C ASP A 449 -29.47 1.01 -11.67
N ILE A 450 -29.56 0.51 -12.91
CA ILE A 450 -30.41 1.10 -13.96
C ILE A 450 -31.86 1.09 -13.48
N GLY A 451 -32.45 2.28 -13.37
CA GLY A 451 -33.83 2.45 -12.90
C GLY A 451 -34.32 3.89 -12.98
N ALA A 452 -35.62 4.08 -12.86
CA ALA A 452 -36.24 5.40 -12.95
C ALA A 452 -35.67 6.37 -11.91
N ASN A 453 -35.36 7.61 -12.31
CA ASN A 453 -34.75 8.65 -11.48
C ASN A 453 -33.40 8.31 -10.85
N LYS A 454 -32.75 7.21 -11.25
CA LYS A 454 -31.42 6.82 -10.76
C LYS A 454 -30.30 7.37 -11.64
N SER A 455 -29.10 7.47 -11.08
CA SER A 455 -27.91 7.90 -11.81
C SER A 455 -26.87 6.78 -11.88
N PRO A 456 -27.08 5.76 -12.75
CA PRO A 456 -26.27 4.54 -12.74
C PRO A 456 -24.83 4.73 -13.27
N VAL A 457 -24.58 5.81 -14.01
CA VAL A 457 -23.26 6.08 -14.61
C VAL A 457 -22.80 7.49 -14.27
N ILE A 458 -21.53 7.61 -13.92
CA ILE A 458 -20.81 8.89 -13.82
C ILE A 458 -19.61 8.88 -14.76
N PHE A 459 -19.34 10.00 -15.42
CA PHE A 459 -18.17 10.20 -16.26
C PHE A 459 -17.46 11.48 -15.87
N GLY A 460 -16.13 11.40 -15.74
CA GLY A 460 -15.34 12.58 -15.45
C GLY A 460 -13.95 12.28 -14.93
N ASP A 461 -13.21 13.34 -14.65
CA ASP A 461 -11.90 13.26 -14.01
C ASP A 461 -12.09 13.23 -12.48
N PHE A 462 -11.89 12.05 -11.89
CA PHE A 462 -12.05 11.80 -10.45
C PHE A 462 -11.07 12.57 -9.57
N SER A 463 -10.00 13.17 -10.11
CA SER A 463 -9.15 14.11 -9.36
C SER A 463 -9.91 15.36 -8.89
N GLY A 464 -11.07 15.66 -9.50
CA GLY A 464 -11.99 16.71 -9.04
C GLY A 464 -12.69 16.41 -7.71
N TYR A 465 -12.65 15.15 -7.25
CA TYR A 465 -13.06 14.75 -5.91
C TYR A 465 -11.85 14.76 -4.97
N ARG A 466 -12.01 15.37 -3.80
CA ARG A 466 -10.93 15.49 -2.82
C ARG A 466 -11.29 14.71 -1.57
N ILE A 467 -10.41 13.80 -1.20
CA ILE A 467 -10.42 13.07 0.07
C ILE A 467 -9.40 13.72 1.00
N VAL A 468 -9.82 13.96 2.23
CA VAL A 468 -9.01 14.58 3.27
C VAL A 468 -8.94 13.66 4.48
N ASP A 469 -7.77 13.09 4.75
CA ASP A 469 -7.54 12.20 5.89
C ASP A 469 -6.93 12.99 7.05
N ARG A 470 -7.56 12.97 8.22
CA ARG A 470 -7.05 13.64 9.43
C ARG A 470 -6.43 12.67 10.42
N LEU A 471 -7.17 11.61 10.72
CA LEU A 471 -6.71 10.54 11.59
C LEU A 471 -6.85 9.25 10.80
N SER A 472 -5.73 8.56 10.61
CA SER A 472 -5.72 7.20 10.07
C SER A 472 -6.47 6.25 11.01
N LEU A 473 -6.71 5.01 10.58
CA LEU A 473 -7.35 4.02 11.45
C LEU A 473 -6.55 3.86 12.75
N SER A 474 -7.18 4.16 13.88
CA SER A 474 -6.63 4.03 15.22
C SER A 474 -7.43 2.97 15.97
N ILE A 475 -6.79 1.88 16.36
CA ILE A 475 -7.40 0.82 17.16
C ILE A 475 -6.82 0.87 18.56
N LEU A 476 -7.63 1.30 19.52
CA LEU A 476 -7.30 1.35 20.94
C LEU A 476 -7.84 0.11 21.64
N VAL A 477 -6.97 -0.65 22.30
CA VAL A 477 -7.36 -1.79 23.13
C VAL A 477 -7.60 -1.31 24.55
N ASN A 478 -8.82 -1.50 25.06
CA ASN A 478 -9.23 -1.08 26.38
C ASN A 478 -9.59 -2.29 27.26
N PRO A 479 -8.68 -2.73 28.16
CA PRO A 479 -8.95 -3.84 29.08
C PRO A 479 -9.70 -3.38 30.35
N TYR A 480 -9.89 -2.09 30.57
CA TYR A 480 -10.34 -1.55 31.85
C TYR A 480 -11.87 -1.41 31.94
N LEU A 481 -12.53 -1.04 30.84
CA LEU A 481 -13.96 -0.69 30.87
C LEU A 481 -14.88 -1.86 31.26
N LYS A 482 -14.47 -3.08 30.93
CA LYS A 482 -15.18 -4.33 31.21
C LYS A 482 -14.30 -5.36 31.92
N ALA A 483 -13.32 -4.89 32.69
CA ALA A 483 -12.42 -5.76 33.44
C ALA A 483 -13.16 -6.73 34.38
N THR A 484 -14.27 -6.28 34.97
CA THR A 484 -15.12 -7.10 35.87
C THR A 484 -15.86 -8.22 35.15
N GLU A 485 -16.13 -8.06 33.85
CA GLU A 485 -16.78 -9.07 33.00
C GLU A 485 -15.76 -10.00 32.34
N GLY A 486 -14.44 -9.76 32.52
CA GLY A 486 -13.39 -10.50 31.84
C GLY A 486 -13.36 -10.25 30.33
N ILE A 487 -13.77 -9.06 29.88
CA ILE A 487 -13.86 -8.67 28.46
C ILE A 487 -12.92 -7.50 28.18
N THR A 488 -12.21 -7.58 27.06
CA THR A 488 -11.41 -6.48 26.50
C THR A 488 -12.14 -5.87 25.31
N ARG A 489 -12.23 -4.54 25.26
CA ARG A 489 -12.91 -3.79 24.19
C ARG A 489 -11.90 -3.15 23.24
N PHE A 490 -12.06 -3.41 21.95
CA PHE A 490 -11.32 -2.76 20.87
C PHE A 490 -12.12 -1.57 20.36
N HIS A 491 -11.61 -0.36 20.52
CA HIS A 491 -12.19 0.85 19.95
C HIS A 491 -11.48 1.19 18.66
N ALA A 492 -12.18 1.19 17.53
CA ALA A 492 -11.65 1.68 16.26
C ALA A 492 -12.21 3.06 15.97
N THR A 493 -11.34 4.00 15.60
CA THR A 493 -11.72 5.35 15.18
C THR A 493 -10.93 5.75 13.94
N ARG A 494 -11.57 6.51 13.07
CA ARG A 494 -10.95 7.10 11.88
C ARG A 494 -11.63 8.42 11.56
N ARG A 495 -10.86 9.40 11.07
CA ARG A 495 -11.41 10.73 10.73
C ARG A 495 -11.06 11.10 9.31
N VAL A 496 -12.11 11.24 8.49
CA VAL A 496 -12.02 11.48 7.06
C VAL A 496 -13.08 12.45 6.57
N GLY A 497 -12.71 13.27 5.59
CA GLY A 497 -13.60 14.14 4.83
C GLY A 497 -13.54 13.82 3.34
N GLY A 498 -14.61 14.14 2.63
CA GLY A 498 -14.67 13.97 1.18
C GLY A 498 -15.73 14.89 0.58
N ALA A 499 -15.36 15.61 -0.47
CA ALA A 499 -16.29 16.44 -1.23
C ALA A 499 -15.79 16.73 -2.65
N VAL A 500 -16.72 17.13 -3.51
CA VAL A 500 -16.44 17.56 -4.89
C VAL A 500 -15.92 19.00 -4.87
N LEU A 501 -14.68 19.23 -5.32
CA LEU A 501 -14.12 20.58 -5.46
C LEU A 501 -14.44 21.20 -6.82
N GLN A 502 -14.44 20.37 -7.87
CA GLN A 502 -14.62 20.80 -9.25
C GLN A 502 -15.74 20.01 -9.93
N ALA A 503 -16.99 20.38 -9.65
CA ALA A 503 -18.15 19.68 -10.20
C ALA A 503 -18.21 19.72 -11.75
N ALA A 504 -17.61 20.74 -12.37
CA ALA A 504 -17.52 20.85 -13.83
C ALA A 504 -16.71 19.73 -14.50
N LYS A 505 -15.88 18.99 -13.75
CA LYS A 505 -15.12 17.83 -14.24
C LYS A 505 -15.97 16.57 -14.42
N PHE A 506 -17.21 16.58 -13.94
CA PHE A 506 -18.09 15.42 -13.90
C PHE A 506 -19.39 15.65 -14.67
N ARG A 507 -19.94 14.56 -15.18
CA ARG A 507 -21.30 14.43 -15.67
C ARG A 507 -21.91 13.14 -15.17
N LYS A 508 -23.13 13.22 -14.65
CA LYS A 508 -23.95 12.06 -14.31
C LYS A 508 -24.86 11.74 -15.46
N MET A 509 -25.06 10.47 -15.74
CA MET A 509 -26.16 10.01 -16.58
C MET A 509 -27.33 9.71 -15.65
N LYS A 510 -28.44 10.44 -15.82
CA LYS A 510 -29.65 10.27 -15.01
C LYS A 510 -30.76 9.70 -15.88
N ASN A 511 -31.34 8.60 -15.43
CA ASN A 511 -32.51 8.05 -16.10
C ASN A 511 -33.74 8.91 -15.79
N PRO A 512 -34.61 9.17 -16.78
CA PRO A 512 -35.81 9.98 -16.58
C PRO A 512 -36.75 9.34 -15.56
N ALA A 513 -37.69 10.13 -15.05
CA ALA A 513 -38.84 9.59 -14.35
C ALA A 513 -39.65 8.72 -15.34
N SER A 514 -40.13 7.57 -14.86
CA SER A 514 -40.94 6.60 -15.61
C SER A 514 -42.14 7.22 -16.31
#